data_AF-A0A496PUE7-F1
#
_entry.id   AF-A0A496PUE7-F1
#
_cell.length_a   1.000
_cell.length_b   1.000
_cell.length_c   1.000
_cell.angle_alpha   90.00
_cell.angle_beta   90.00
_cell.angle_gamma   90.00
#
_symmetry.space_group_name_H-M   'P 1'
#
loop_
_entity.id
_entity.type
_entity.pdbx_description
1 polymer ?
#
loop_
_entity_poly.entity_id
_entity_poly.type
_entity_poly.pdbx_seq_one_letter_code
_entity_poly.pdbx_strand_id
1 'polypeptide(L)'
;MRNFTTQQLALAGLVAAVYAVLSLVFQPISFGVYQVRVAEALTVLPFLVGAAIPGLFVGCLLANILGGMGWLDIVFGPLITLVAGILTYYAGRLRNRTLVEICALSVIALMWAGAVYLLTSFEFSSKTIAGTALSLAGLLPVVFVSFGRRKVDALMKERFWTMATVSLIIIVVSIPLLKRIDDLYLLICGSLLLVAAMFSAITLTWIWLNEQPPGILLAPLPPVVLNAFGVSAYLAGIIGVDYWFCVQMIGVGQLIACYVLGLPILLILRRRNIFG
;
A
#
# COMPACT_ATOMS: atom_id res chain seq x y z
N MET A 1 -16.57 27.72 -1.81
CA MET A 1 -15.22 27.14 -2.03
C MET A 1 -14.22 28.04 -1.33
N ARG A 2 -13.33 27.49 -0.49
CA ARG A 2 -12.24 28.31 0.11
C ARG A 2 -11.29 28.70 -1.03
N ASN A 3 -11.04 29.99 -1.21
CA ASN A 3 -10.08 30.45 -2.21
C ASN A 3 -8.69 29.91 -1.86
N PHE A 4 -8.01 29.28 -2.82
CA PHE A 4 -6.62 28.89 -2.65
C PHE A 4 -5.76 30.14 -2.50
N THR A 5 -4.86 30.13 -1.53
CA THR A 5 -3.84 31.19 -1.44
C THR A 5 -2.80 30.98 -2.54
N THR A 6 -2.06 32.03 -2.89
CA THR A 6 -0.96 31.97 -3.86
C THR A 6 0.09 30.92 -3.45
N GLN A 7 0.37 30.80 -2.15
CA GLN A 7 1.26 29.79 -1.59
C GLN A 7 0.72 28.36 -1.79
N GLN A 8 -0.58 28.14 -1.61
CA GLN A 8 -1.19 26.83 -1.83
C GLN A 8 -1.19 26.43 -3.31
N LEU A 9 -1.40 27.41 -4.21
CA LEU A 9 -1.29 27.19 -5.65
C LEU A 9 0.14 26.82 -6.06
N ALA A 10 1.14 27.53 -5.54
CA ALA A 10 2.55 27.23 -5.76
C ALA A 10 2.92 25.82 -5.23
N LEU A 11 2.42 25.45 -4.04
CA LEU A 11 2.61 24.11 -3.50
C LEU A 11 1.98 23.03 -4.37
N ALA A 12 0.74 23.24 -4.85
CA ALA A 12 0.09 22.30 -5.75
C ALA A 12 0.89 22.11 -7.04
N GLY A 13 1.40 23.20 -7.63
CA GLY A 13 2.27 23.15 -8.80
C GLY A 13 3.58 22.41 -8.55
N LEU A 14 4.22 22.62 -7.39
CA LEU A 14 5.44 21.92 -7.01
C LEU A 14 5.19 20.42 -6.81
N VAL A 15 4.09 20.04 -6.14
CA VAL A 15 3.68 18.64 -5.99
C VAL A 15 3.43 17.99 -7.35
N ALA A 16 2.75 18.69 -8.26
CA ALA A 16 2.51 18.20 -9.62
C ALA A 16 3.81 17.96 -10.38
N ALA A 17 4.74 18.92 -10.33
CA ALA A 17 6.03 18.81 -11.00
C ALA A 17 6.87 17.65 -10.44
N VAL A 18 6.99 17.55 -9.11
CA VAL A 18 7.77 16.46 -8.47
C VAL A 18 7.13 15.10 -8.78
N TYR A 19 5.80 14.99 -8.72
CA TYR A 19 5.11 13.75 -9.06
C TYR A 19 5.39 13.32 -10.49
N ALA A 20 5.25 14.24 -11.46
CA ALA A 20 5.49 13.96 -12.87
C ALA A 20 6.95 13.55 -13.12
N VAL A 21 7.91 14.32 -12.58
CA VAL A 21 9.35 14.05 -12.73
C VAL A 21 9.71 12.69 -12.15
N LEU A 22 9.27 12.37 -10.92
CA LEU A 22 9.54 11.07 -10.31
C LEU A 22 8.97 9.91 -11.15
N SER A 23 7.77 10.08 -11.70
CA SER A 23 7.14 9.05 -12.53
C SER A 23 7.90 8.82 -13.84
N LEU A 24 8.44 9.89 -14.44
CA LEU A 24 9.19 9.81 -15.70
C LEU A 24 10.64 9.33 -15.51
N VAL A 25 11.32 9.76 -14.44
CA VAL A 25 12.68 9.29 -14.12
C VAL A 25 12.67 7.79 -13.82
N PHE A 26 11.64 7.31 -13.11
CA PHE A 26 11.47 5.89 -12.80
C PHE A 26 10.50 5.19 -13.76
N GLN A 27 10.40 5.63 -15.02
CA GLN A 27 9.46 5.10 -16.01
C GLN A 27 9.51 3.56 -16.16
N PRO A 28 10.69 2.89 -16.21
CA PRO A 28 10.75 1.43 -16.37
C PRO A 28 10.06 0.65 -15.24
N ILE A 29 10.03 1.23 -14.05
CA ILE A 29 9.44 0.62 -12.86
C ILE A 29 7.99 1.13 -12.66
N SER A 30 7.71 2.37 -13.07
CA SER A 30 6.43 3.05 -12.82
C SER A 30 5.29 2.61 -13.75
N PHE A 31 5.60 2.14 -14.96
CA PHE A 31 4.58 1.77 -15.96
C PHE A 31 4.60 0.29 -16.37
N GLY A 32 5.41 -0.55 -15.73
CA GLY A 32 5.46 -2.00 -15.98
C GLY A 32 4.40 -2.81 -15.22
N VAL A 33 4.43 -4.14 -15.30
CA VAL A 33 3.45 -5.05 -14.66
C VAL A 33 3.32 -4.83 -13.14
N TYR A 34 4.41 -4.48 -12.46
CA TYR A 34 4.44 -4.22 -11.02
C TYR A 34 4.00 -2.79 -10.63
N GLN A 35 3.99 -1.85 -11.59
CA GLN A 35 3.72 -0.41 -11.40
C GLN A 35 4.15 0.17 -10.04
N VAL A 36 5.44 0.04 -9.69
CA VAL A 36 5.95 0.67 -8.45
C VAL A 36 6.22 2.14 -8.74
N ARG A 37 5.16 2.96 -8.68
CA ARG A 37 5.27 4.39 -8.95
C ARG A 37 5.78 5.11 -7.71
N VAL A 38 7.07 5.45 -7.68
CA VAL A 38 7.72 6.16 -6.56
C VAL A 38 7.00 7.47 -6.22
N ALA A 39 6.42 8.13 -7.21
CA ALA A 39 5.63 9.35 -7.05
C ALA A 39 4.38 9.17 -6.15
N GLU A 40 3.85 7.95 -6.03
CA GLU A 40 2.73 7.65 -5.14
C GLU A 40 3.08 7.83 -3.66
N ALA A 41 4.37 7.88 -3.30
CA ALA A 41 4.81 8.28 -1.96
C ALA A 41 4.29 9.67 -1.56
N LEU A 42 4.00 10.55 -2.53
CA LEU A 42 3.45 11.90 -2.30
C LEU A 42 1.95 11.90 -1.99
N THR A 43 1.23 10.79 -2.21
CA THR A 43 -0.23 10.70 -1.95
C THR A 43 -0.60 10.77 -0.47
N VAL A 44 0.39 10.72 0.42
CA VAL A 44 0.20 11.00 1.85
C VAL A 44 0.08 12.50 2.15
N LEU A 45 0.53 13.40 1.27
CA LEU A 45 0.54 14.85 1.49
C LEU A 45 -0.87 15.46 1.70
N PRO A 46 -1.95 15.02 1.00
CA PRO A 46 -3.32 15.40 1.30
C PRO A 46 -3.73 15.22 2.76
N PHE A 47 -3.08 14.32 3.50
CA PHE A 47 -3.30 14.19 4.93
C PHE A 47 -3.01 15.51 5.67
N LEU A 48 -1.91 16.18 5.29
CA LEU A 48 -1.45 17.44 5.90
C LEU A 48 -2.09 18.65 5.23
N VAL A 49 -2.07 18.71 3.90
CA VAL A 49 -2.45 19.91 3.13
C VAL A 49 -3.39 19.55 1.97
N GLY A 50 -4.61 20.10 2.00
CA GLY A 50 -5.61 19.84 0.96
C GLY A 50 -5.21 20.33 -0.45
N ALA A 51 -4.29 21.30 -0.53
CA ALA A 51 -3.74 21.79 -1.81
C ALA A 51 -2.89 20.75 -2.55
N ALA A 52 -2.40 19.71 -1.87
CA ALA A 52 -1.70 18.61 -2.54
C ALA A 52 -2.64 17.77 -3.44
N ILE A 53 -3.95 17.75 -3.18
CA ILE A 53 -4.92 16.98 -3.96
C ILE A 53 -4.91 17.37 -5.46
N PRO A 54 -5.14 18.64 -5.84
CA PRO A 54 -5.07 19.04 -7.24
C PRO A 54 -3.66 18.90 -7.81
N GLY A 55 -2.61 19.07 -6.99
CA GLY A 55 -1.23 18.86 -7.42
C GLY A 55 -0.95 17.41 -7.85
N LEU A 56 -1.38 16.44 -7.05
CA LEU A 56 -1.24 15.01 -7.36
C LEU A 56 -2.05 14.63 -8.61
N PHE A 57 -3.27 15.16 -8.75
CA PHE A 57 -4.10 14.92 -9.93
C PHE A 57 -3.41 15.41 -11.20
N VAL A 58 -2.95 16.66 -11.23
CA VAL A 58 -2.26 17.24 -12.39
C VAL A 58 -0.95 16.53 -12.66
N GLY A 59 -0.17 16.22 -11.61
CA GLY A 59 1.08 15.47 -11.74
C GLY A 59 0.87 14.07 -12.34
N CYS A 60 -0.16 13.35 -11.89
CA CYS A 60 -0.53 12.04 -12.42
C CYS A 60 -0.99 12.13 -13.88
N LEU A 61 -1.79 13.13 -14.21
CA LEU A 61 -2.22 13.39 -15.58
C LEU A 61 -1.03 13.64 -16.50
N LEU A 62 -0.09 14.50 -16.10
CA LEU A 62 1.11 14.80 -16.87
C LEU A 62 2.01 13.56 -17.01
N ALA A 63 2.22 12.80 -15.93
CA ALA A 63 2.99 11.56 -15.96
C ALA A 63 2.41 10.55 -16.95
N ASN A 64 1.09 10.38 -16.94
CA ASN A 64 0.41 9.43 -17.81
C ASN A 64 0.34 9.91 -19.27
N ILE A 65 0.25 11.23 -19.53
CA ILE A 65 0.36 11.76 -20.89
C ILE A 65 1.75 11.49 -21.48
N LEU A 66 2.79 11.65 -20.68
CA LEU A 66 4.18 11.62 -21.15
C LEU A 66 4.81 10.21 -21.12
N GLY A 67 4.41 9.34 -20.20
CA GLY A 67 4.97 8.00 -20.04
C GLY A 67 3.99 6.83 -20.20
N GLY A 68 2.69 7.10 -20.40
CA GLY A 68 1.60 6.19 -20.04
C GLY A 68 1.37 4.94 -20.90
N MET A 69 0.57 4.03 -20.33
CA MET A 69 0.15 2.73 -20.86
C MET A 69 -1.18 2.80 -21.66
N GLY A 70 -1.39 3.90 -22.38
CA GLY A 70 -2.58 4.14 -23.22
C GLY A 70 -3.55 5.19 -22.65
N TRP A 71 -4.59 5.51 -23.44
CA TRP A 71 -5.53 6.60 -23.13
C TRP A 71 -6.37 6.35 -21.86
N LEU A 72 -6.62 5.08 -21.52
CA LEU A 72 -7.33 4.69 -20.30
C LEU A 72 -6.56 5.11 -19.04
N ASP A 73 -5.23 4.95 -19.04
CA ASP A 73 -4.38 5.37 -17.92
C ASP A 73 -4.36 6.91 -17.80
N ILE A 74 -4.34 7.64 -18.93
CA ILE A 74 -4.40 9.11 -18.94
C ILE A 74 -5.67 9.66 -18.28
N VAL A 75 -6.81 8.99 -18.46
CA VAL A 75 -8.09 9.45 -17.91
C VAL A 75 -8.35 8.88 -16.52
N PHE A 76 -8.31 7.55 -16.40
CA PHE A 76 -8.72 6.87 -15.17
C PHE A 76 -7.64 6.91 -14.09
N GLY A 77 -6.36 6.89 -14.44
CA GLY A 77 -5.26 6.99 -13.48
C GLY A 77 -5.36 8.25 -12.60
N PRO A 78 -5.40 9.46 -13.18
CA PRO A 78 -5.53 10.69 -12.41
C PRO A 78 -6.82 10.76 -11.59
N LEU A 79 -7.95 10.26 -12.13
CA LEU A 79 -9.21 10.21 -11.40
C LEU A 79 -9.12 9.33 -10.15
N ILE A 80 -8.49 8.16 -10.27
CA ILE A 80 -8.23 7.26 -9.13
C ILE A 80 -7.34 7.97 -8.10
N THR A 81 -6.25 8.63 -8.53
CA THR A 81 -5.38 9.41 -7.65
C THR A 81 -6.12 10.57 -6.97
N LEU A 82 -7.04 11.23 -7.67
CA LEU A 82 -7.86 12.31 -7.12
C LEU A 82 -8.77 11.80 -6.00
N VAL A 83 -9.51 10.72 -6.24
CA VAL A 83 -10.37 10.10 -5.23
C VAL A 83 -9.54 9.62 -4.05
N ALA A 84 -8.38 9.02 -4.30
CA ALA A 84 -7.45 8.61 -3.25
C ALA A 84 -6.99 9.81 -2.39
N GLY A 85 -6.58 10.92 -3.02
CA GLY A 85 -6.18 12.13 -2.31
C GLY A 85 -7.29 12.73 -1.45
N ILE A 86 -8.53 12.72 -1.94
CA ILE A 86 -9.71 13.17 -1.19
C ILE A 86 -9.94 12.26 0.04
N LEU A 87 -9.93 10.95 -0.16
CA LEU A 87 -10.09 9.99 0.94
C LEU A 87 -8.96 10.11 1.96
N THR A 88 -7.71 10.27 1.53
CA THR A 88 -6.56 10.50 2.41
C THR A 88 -6.67 11.80 3.19
N TYR A 89 -7.21 12.86 2.58
CA TYR A 89 -7.54 14.09 3.31
C TYR A 89 -8.57 13.82 4.40
N TYR A 90 -9.70 13.18 4.10
CA TYR A 90 -10.71 12.88 5.13
C TYR A 90 -10.24 11.87 6.17
N ALA A 91 -9.38 10.92 5.79
CA ALA A 91 -8.76 9.95 6.68
C ALA A 91 -8.01 10.62 7.84
N GLY A 92 -7.36 11.76 7.59
CA GLY A 92 -6.71 12.54 8.65
C GLY A 92 -7.64 13.25 9.62
N ARG A 93 -8.94 13.28 9.33
CA ARG A 93 -9.96 13.85 10.21
C ARG A 93 -10.75 12.78 10.97
N LEU A 94 -10.53 11.50 10.65
CA LEU A 94 -11.10 10.38 11.40
C LEU A 94 -10.44 10.25 12.77
N ARG A 95 -11.26 10.30 13.82
CA ARG A 95 -10.81 10.20 15.22
C ARG A 95 -11.06 8.83 15.85
N ASN A 96 -11.89 8.00 15.20
CA ASN A 96 -12.28 6.67 15.70
C ASN A 96 -11.24 5.61 15.33
N ARG A 97 -10.52 5.06 16.33
CA ARG A 97 -9.46 4.06 16.13
C ARG A 97 -10.00 2.74 15.56
N THR A 98 -11.12 2.25 16.07
CA THR A 98 -11.67 0.95 15.68
C THR A 98 -12.09 0.93 14.20
N LEU A 99 -12.68 2.02 13.70
CA LEU A 99 -13.05 2.11 12.29
C LEU A 99 -11.82 2.09 11.38
N VAL A 100 -10.74 2.77 11.76
CA VAL A 100 -9.48 2.75 11.02
C VAL A 100 -8.88 1.35 10.99
N GLU A 101 -8.87 0.66 12.12
CA GLU A 101 -8.37 -0.72 12.23
C GLU A 101 -9.18 -1.67 11.35
N ILE A 102 -10.51 -1.59 11.36
CA ILE A 102 -11.38 -2.41 10.52
C ILE A 102 -11.13 -2.15 9.03
N CYS A 103 -11.01 -0.89 8.61
CA CYS A 103 -10.71 -0.54 7.22
C CYS A 103 -9.32 -1.03 6.78
N ALA A 104 -8.32 -0.97 7.65
CA ALA A 104 -7.00 -1.50 7.34
C ALA A 104 -7.02 -3.03 7.23
N LEU A 105 -7.68 -3.70 8.18
CA LEU A 105 -7.81 -5.16 8.21
C LEU A 105 -8.60 -5.70 7.02
N SER A 106 -9.66 -5.03 6.58
CA SER A 106 -10.47 -5.47 5.45
C SER A 106 -9.69 -5.43 4.13
N VAL A 107 -8.85 -4.41 3.94
CA VAL A 107 -7.98 -4.30 2.75
C VAL A 107 -6.92 -5.40 2.75
N ILE A 108 -6.30 -5.64 3.90
CA ILE A 108 -5.35 -6.74 4.06
C ILE A 108 -6.03 -8.06 3.72
N ALA A 109 -7.20 -8.33 4.31
CA ALA A 109 -7.97 -9.53 4.07
C ALA A 109 -8.35 -9.70 2.58
N LEU A 110 -8.69 -8.63 1.86
CA LEU A 110 -9.00 -8.66 0.43
C LEU A 110 -7.78 -9.01 -0.43
N MET A 111 -6.61 -8.43 -0.13
CA MET A 111 -5.37 -8.78 -0.84
C MET A 111 -5.02 -10.25 -0.60
N TRP A 112 -5.22 -10.75 0.62
CA TRP A 112 -5.07 -12.16 0.96
C TRP A 112 -6.05 -13.07 0.24
N ALA A 113 -7.33 -12.70 0.19
CA ALA A 113 -8.37 -13.48 -0.48
C ALA A 113 -8.10 -13.61 -1.98
N GLY A 114 -7.70 -12.52 -2.66
CA GLY A 114 -7.30 -12.56 -4.06
C GLY A 114 -6.07 -13.46 -4.28
N ALA A 115 -5.18 -13.51 -3.31
CA ALA A 115 -3.98 -14.31 -3.40
C ALA A 115 -4.22 -15.80 -3.15
N VAL A 116 -5.08 -16.14 -2.19
CA VAL A 116 -5.61 -17.50 -2.04
C VAL A 116 -6.38 -17.93 -3.28
N TYR A 117 -7.19 -17.04 -3.87
CA TYR A 117 -7.93 -17.32 -5.10
C TYR A 117 -6.98 -17.71 -6.24
N LEU A 118 -5.95 -16.90 -6.52
CA LEU A 118 -4.93 -17.24 -7.52
C LEU A 118 -4.28 -18.59 -7.22
N LEU A 119 -3.91 -18.86 -5.96
CA LEU A 119 -3.32 -20.13 -5.57
C LEU A 119 -4.27 -21.34 -5.73
N THR A 120 -5.59 -21.14 -5.64
CA THR A 120 -6.61 -22.18 -5.85
C THR A 120 -7.01 -22.36 -7.32
N SER A 121 -6.78 -21.36 -8.18
CA SER A 121 -7.02 -21.44 -9.63
C SER A 121 -5.98 -22.31 -10.35
N PHE A 122 -4.81 -22.54 -9.73
CA PHE A 122 -3.83 -23.52 -10.17
C PHE A 122 -4.03 -24.80 -9.35
N GLU A 123 -4.04 -25.96 -10.01
CA GLU A 123 -4.40 -27.26 -9.41
C GLU A 123 -3.85 -27.48 -7.99
N PHE A 124 -4.73 -27.96 -7.11
CA PHE A 124 -4.50 -28.16 -5.67
C PHE A 124 -3.29 -29.05 -5.37
N SER A 125 -2.09 -28.48 -5.35
CA SER A 125 -0.92 -29.12 -4.74
C SER A 125 -0.98 -28.95 -3.22
N SER A 126 -0.76 -30.04 -2.47
CA SER A 126 -0.67 -30.03 -0.99
C SER A 126 0.35 -29.02 -0.45
N LYS A 127 1.32 -28.63 -1.27
CA LYS A 127 2.33 -27.62 -1.00
C LYS A 127 1.74 -26.19 -0.90
N THR A 128 0.69 -25.90 -1.66
CA THR A 128 0.04 -24.58 -1.73
C THR A 128 -0.82 -24.30 -0.49
N ILE A 129 -1.54 -25.33 -0.02
CA ILE A 129 -2.33 -25.29 1.22
C ILE A 129 -1.41 -25.10 2.44
N ALA A 130 -0.25 -25.75 2.45
CA ALA A 130 0.73 -25.59 3.52
C ALA A 130 1.27 -24.15 3.57
N GLY A 131 1.54 -23.52 2.42
CA GLY A 131 1.99 -22.13 2.34
C GLY A 131 0.96 -21.11 2.82
N THR A 132 -0.31 -21.29 2.47
CA THR A 132 -1.41 -20.44 2.94
C THR A 132 -1.70 -20.63 4.42
N ALA A 133 -1.63 -21.88 4.93
CA ALA A 133 -1.80 -22.18 6.35
C ALA A 133 -0.66 -21.63 7.22
N LEU A 134 0.59 -21.72 6.76
CA LEU A 134 1.77 -21.19 7.48
C LEU A 134 1.72 -19.67 7.58
N SER A 135 1.23 -19.01 6.53
CA SER A 135 1.11 -17.57 6.48
C SER A 135 -0.10 -17.07 7.32
N LEU A 136 -1.22 -17.81 7.35
CA LEU A 136 -2.33 -17.60 8.30
C LEU A 136 -1.90 -17.75 9.76
N ALA A 137 -1.02 -18.72 10.06
CA ALA A 137 -0.48 -18.91 11.40
C ALA A 137 0.38 -17.72 11.87
N GLY A 138 0.98 -16.97 10.93
CA GLY A 138 1.70 -15.72 11.21
C GLY A 138 0.79 -14.56 11.68
N LEU A 139 -0.52 -14.65 11.46
CA LEU A 139 -1.52 -13.67 11.91
C LEU A 139 -2.14 -14.00 13.28
N LEU A 140 -2.00 -15.24 13.77
CA LEU A 140 -2.49 -15.66 15.09
C LEU A 140 -2.06 -14.76 16.25
N PRO A 141 -0.83 -14.21 16.30
CA PRO A 141 -0.45 -13.35 17.41
C PRO A 141 -1.08 -11.94 17.35
N VAL A 142 -1.89 -11.61 16.32
CA VAL A 142 -2.72 -10.40 16.23
C VAL A 142 -4.09 -10.58 16.92
N VAL A 143 -4.59 -11.82 17.03
CA VAL A 143 -5.98 -12.10 17.47
C VAL A 143 -6.13 -12.05 18.99
N PHE A 144 -5.05 -12.18 19.74
CA PHE A 144 -5.09 -12.09 21.20
C PHE A 144 -4.47 -10.77 21.67
N VAL A 145 -5.31 -9.83 22.14
CA VAL A 145 -5.22 -9.24 23.50
C VAL A 145 -6.16 -8.03 23.66
N SER A 146 -7.09 -8.17 24.60
CA SER A 146 -7.79 -7.09 25.30
C SER A 146 -7.22 -6.92 26.71
N PHE A 147 -6.06 -6.27 26.91
CA PHE A 147 -5.59 -5.96 28.27
C PHE A 147 -4.78 -4.65 28.41
N GLY A 148 -5.20 -3.84 29.39
CA GLY A 148 -4.47 -2.90 30.25
C GLY A 148 -3.31 -2.03 29.70
N ARG A 149 -3.59 -0.73 29.51
CA ARG A 149 -2.81 0.32 28.81
C ARG A 149 -1.45 0.84 29.38
N ARG A 150 -0.88 0.40 30.51
CA ARG A 150 0.19 1.21 31.17
C ARG A 150 1.55 0.56 31.50
N LYS A 151 1.72 -0.76 31.42
CA LYS A 151 3.02 -1.44 31.67
C LYS A 151 3.65 -2.02 30.40
N VAL A 152 3.16 -1.58 29.25
CA VAL A 152 3.19 -2.35 28.02
C VAL A 152 4.39 -1.99 27.14
N ASP A 153 4.99 -0.80 27.28
CA ASP A 153 5.92 -0.24 26.29
C ASP A 153 7.24 -1.01 26.09
N ALA A 154 7.88 -1.51 27.16
CA ALA A 154 9.12 -2.27 27.05
C ALA A 154 8.88 -3.70 26.52
N LEU A 155 7.86 -4.37 27.06
CA LEU A 155 7.43 -5.71 26.64
C LEU A 155 6.89 -5.70 25.18
N MET A 156 6.30 -4.59 24.76
CA MET A 156 5.76 -4.42 23.41
C MET A 156 6.84 -4.14 22.37
N LYS A 157 7.92 -3.45 22.74
CA LYS A 157 9.07 -3.26 21.84
C LYS A 157 9.80 -4.58 21.57
N GLU A 158 9.96 -5.43 22.59
CA GLU A 158 10.43 -6.81 22.38
C GLU A 158 9.45 -7.62 21.53
N ARG A 159 8.13 -7.48 21.75
CA ARG A 159 7.13 -8.16 20.93
C ARG A 159 7.17 -7.77 19.45
N PHE A 160 7.41 -6.51 19.12
CA PHE A 160 7.65 -6.06 17.74
C PHE A 160 8.78 -6.84 17.09
N TRP A 161 9.93 -6.90 17.78
CA TRP A 161 11.10 -7.60 17.29
C TRP A 161 10.85 -9.09 17.19
N THR A 162 10.12 -9.71 18.13
CA THR A 162 9.75 -11.13 18.04
C THR A 162 8.79 -11.43 16.90
N MET A 163 7.85 -10.54 16.59
CA MET A 163 6.95 -10.73 15.46
C MET A 163 7.67 -10.52 14.13
N ALA A 164 8.52 -9.49 14.04
CA ALA A 164 9.36 -9.24 12.87
C ALA A 164 10.32 -10.41 12.62
N THR A 165 10.91 -11.00 13.67
CA THR A 165 11.75 -12.20 13.54
C THR A 165 10.96 -13.44 13.21
N VAL A 166 9.77 -13.66 13.79
CA VAL A 166 8.90 -14.79 13.42
C VAL A 166 8.44 -14.68 11.96
N SER A 167 8.05 -13.49 11.51
CA SER A 167 7.73 -13.23 10.10
C SER A 167 8.95 -13.48 9.19
N LEU A 168 10.14 -13.02 9.59
CA LEU A 168 11.39 -13.27 8.86
C LEU A 168 11.72 -14.78 8.78
N ILE A 169 11.56 -15.50 9.88
CA ILE A 169 11.76 -16.96 9.94
C ILE A 169 10.76 -17.67 9.03
N ILE A 170 9.50 -17.26 9.03
CA ILE A 170 8.48 -17.79 8.13
C ILE A 170 8.91 -17.60 6.67
N ILE A 171 9.41 -16.42 6.26
CA ILE A 171 9.97 -16.27 4.90
C ILE A 171 11.09 -17.25 4.64
N VAL A 172 12.09 -17.28 5.51
CA VAL A 172 13.30 -18.07 5.30
C VAL A 172 12.96 -19.55 5.19
N VAL A 173 11.97 -20.03 5.93
CA VAL A 173 11.44 -21.40 5.85
C VAL A 173 10.56 -21.62 4.62
N SER A 174 9.80 -20.62 4.18
CA SER A 174 8.97 -20.69 2.98
C SER A 174 9.78 -20.66 1.67
N ILE A 175 10.96 -20.01 1.62
CA ILE A 175 11.84 -19.96 0.44
C ILE A 175 12.23 -21.35 -0.11
N PRO A 176 12.72 -22.31 0.69
CA PRO A 176 13.06 -23.65 0.19
C PRO A 176 11.82 -24.48 -0.18
N LEU A 177 10.65 -24.22 0.41
CA LEU A 177 9.37 -24.83 0.02
C LEU A 177 8.90 -24.31 -1.35
N LEU A 178 9.06 -23.01 -1.59
CA LEU A 178 8.77 -22.33 -2.85
C LEU A 178 9.72 -22.80 -3.98
N LYS A 179 11.01 -23.03 -3.69
CA LYS A 179 12.00 -23.58 -4.66
C LYS A 179 11.70 -25.00 -5.15
N ARG A 180 10.73 -25.71 -4.56
CA ARG A 180 10.25 -27.03 -5.02
C ARG A 180 9.05 -26.92 -5.98
N ILE A 181 8.77 -25.71 -6.44
CA ILE A 181 7.78 -25.42 -7.47
C ILE A 181 8.57 -25.17 -8.76
N ASP A 182 8.36 -26.02 -9.76
CA ASP A 182 9.08 -25.93 -11.05
C ASP A 182 8.50 -24.82 -11.95
N ASP A 183 7.33 -24.29 -11.60
CA ASP A 183 6.65 -23.21 -12.32
C ASP A 183 7.05 -21.83 -11.78
N LEU A 184 7.77 -21.07 -12.61
CA LEU A 184 8.25 -19.72 -12.30
C LEU A 184 7.11 -18.76 -11.92
N TYR A 185 5.91 -18.94 -12.48
CA TYR A 185 4.76 -18.09 -12.20
C TYR A 185 4.23 -18.30 -10.78
N LEU A 186 4.08 -19.55 -10.34
CA LEU A 186 3.68 -19.89 -8.97
C LEU A 186 4.73 -19.47 -7.94
N LEU A 187 6.02 -19.56 -8.29
CA LEU A 187 7.11 -19.09 -7.44
C LEU A 187 7.00 -17.58 -7.18
N ILE A 188 6.75 -16.79 -8.24
CA ILE A 188 6.58 -15.34 -8.15
C ILE A 188 5.33 -14.99 -7.34
N CYS A 189 4.17 -15.59 -7.66
CA CYS A 189 2.92 -15.37 -6.93
C CYS A 189 3.04 -15.71 -5.43
N GLY A 190 3.60 -16.87 -5.09
CA GLY A 190 3.79 -17.29 -3.70
C GLY A 190 4.77 -16.40 -2.92
N SER A 191 5.82 -15.90 -3.57
CA SER A 191 6.78 -14.97 -2.96
C SER A 191 6.16 -13.59 -2.67
N LEU A 192 5.34 -13.06 -3.59
CA LEU A 192 4.63 -11.79 -3.43
C LEU A 192 3.60 -11.85 -2.30
N LEU A 193 2.92 -12.98 -2.18
CA LEU A 193 1.97 -13.28 -1.10
C LEU A 193 2.60 -13.17 0.28
N LEU A 194 3.79 -13.76 0.42
CA LEU A 194 4.56 -13.73 1.66
C LEU A 194 5.00 -12.31 2.02
N VAL A 195 5.42 -11.54 1.02
CA VAL A 195 5.78 -10.13 1.20
C VAL A 195 4.56 -9.32 1.63
N ALA A 196 3.40 -9.48 0.99
CA ALA A 196 2.17 -8.79 1.36
C ALA A 196 1.70 -9.16 2.78
N ALA A 197 1.73 -10.44 3.13
CA ALA A 197 1.44 -10.96 4.47
C ALA A 197 2.31 -10.30 5.54
N MET A 198 3.62 -10.22 5.30
CA MET A 198 4.55 -9.58 6.23
C MET A 198 4.33 -8.09 6.38
N PHE A 199 4.19 -7.37 5.27
CA PHE A 199 3.95 -5.93 5.31
C PHE A 199 2.66 -5.63 6.08
N SER A 200 1.63 -6.45 5.89
CA SER A 200 0.36 -6.35 6.62
C SER A 200 0.51 -6.61 8.13
N ALA A 201 1.26 -7.64 8.52
CA ALA A 201 1.54 -7.92 9.93
C ALA A 201 2.40 -6.82 10.58
N ILE A 202 3.46 -6.35 9.90
CA ILE A 202 4.34 -5.28 10.39
C ILE A 202 3.56 -3.98 10.57
N THR A 203 2.70 -3.62 9.61
CA THR A 203 1.87 -2.42 9.72
C THR A 203 0.86 -2.54 10.84
N LEU A 204 0.12 -3.65 10.96
CA LEU A 204 -0.81 -3.88 12.07
C LEU A 204 -0.13 -3.81 13.44
N THR A 205 1.01 -4.48 13.58
CA THR A 205 1.78 -4.45 14.80
C THR A 205 2.29 -3.03 15.09
N TRP A 206 2.81 -2.31 14.10
CA TRP A 206 3.25 -0.92 14.28
C TRP A 206 2.11 0.04 14.67
N ILE A 207 0.88 -0.15 14.17
CA ILE A 207 -0.33 0.60 14.61
C ILE A 207 -0.58 0.37 16.09
N TRP A 208 -0.63 -0.90 16.49
CA TRP A 208 -0.93 -1.29 17.85
C TRP A 208 0.14 -0.79 18.83
N LEU A 209 1.38 -0.69 18.37
CA LEU A 209 2.52 -0.25 19.16
C LEU A 209 2.66 1.27 19.27
N ASN A 210 2.22 2.04 18.28
CA ASN A 210 2.40 3.49 18.28
C ASN A 210 1.14 4.22 18.75
N GLU A 211 1.32 5.14 19.69
CA GLU A 211 0.25 6.03 20.15
C GLU A 211 -0.19 7.07 19.11
N GLN A 212 0.35 7.02 17.89
CA GLN A 212 0.01 7.95 16.82
C GLN A 212 -1.50 7.95 16.53
N PRO A 213 -2.09 9.08 16.13
CA PRO A 213 -3.51 9.10 15.78
C PRO A 213 -3.75 8.15 14.61
N PRO A 214 -4.84 7.35 14.68
CA PRO A 214 -5.11 6.25 13.75
C PRO A 214 -5.16 6.72 12.29
N GLY A 215 -5.67 7.93 12.04
CA GLY A 215 -5.76 8.49 10.70
C GLY A 215 -4.43 8.53 9.93
N ILE A 216 -3.28 8.68 10.61
CA ILE A 216 -1.97 8.76 9.94
C ILE A 216 -1.67 7.50 9.16
N LEU A 217 -2.08 6.36 9.69
CA LEU A 217 -1.84 5.09 9.04
C LEU A 217 -2.88 4.77 7.96
N LEU A 218 -4.03 5.42 8.02
CA LEU A 218 -5.01 5.38 6.95
C LEU A 218 -4.62 6.33 5.80
N ALA A 219 -3.60 7.18 5.96
CA ALA A 219 -3.18 8.11 4.91
C ALA A 219 -2.71 7.42 3.62
N PRO A 220 -1.87 6.36 3.68
CA PRO A 220 -1.40 5.65 2.49
C PRO A 220 -2.39 4.57 2.02
N LEU A 221 -3.47 4.28 2.77
CA LEU A 221 -4.37 3.17 2.46
C LEU A 221 -5.30 3.43 1.26
N PRO A 222 -6.01 4.57 1.15
CA PRO A 222 -6.81 4.89 -0.03
C PRO A 222 -6.07 4.79 -1.37
N PRO A 223 -4.86 5.36 -1.55
CA PRO A 223 -4.14 5.23 -2.81
C PRO A 223 -3.75 3.78 -3.10
N VAL A 224 -3.35 3.00 -2.10
CA VAL A 224 -3.04 1.57 -2.29
C VAL A 224 -4.25 0.80 -2.81
N VAL A 225 -5.41 0.95 -2.16
CA VAL A 225 -6.63 0.23 -2.53
C VAL A 225 -7.13 0.66 -3.90
N LEU A 226 -7.29 1.97 -4.09
CA LEU A 226 -7.90 2.49 -5.30
C LEU A 226 -7.01 2.23 -6.52
N ASN A 227 -5.69 2.31 -6.38
CA ASN A 227 -4.80 1.94 -7.48
C ASN A 227 -4.78 0.42 -7.70
N ALA A 228 -4.67 -0.40 -6.64
CA ALA A 228 -4.62 -1.86 -6.78
C ALA A 228 -5.86 -2.43 -7.49
N PHE A 229 -7.06 -1.95 -7.16
CA PHE A 229 -8.29 -2.44 -7.79
C PHE A 229 -8.68 -1.64 -9.03
N GLY A 230 -8.59 -0.30 -8.96
CA GLY A 230 -9.03 0.59 -10.02
C GLY A 230 -8.12 0.56 -11.24
N VAL A 231 -6.79 0.58 -11.05
CA VAL A 231 -5.85 0.54 -12.18
C VAL A 231 -5.86 -0.84 -12.84
N SER A 232 -5.89 -1.91 -12.04
CA SER A 232 -6.00 -3.27 -12.57
C SER A 232 -7.25 -3.51 -13.39
N ALA A 233 -8.35 -2.80 -13.13
CA ALA A 233 -9.63 -3.01 -13.83
C ALA A 233 -9.52 -2.76 -15.34
N TYR A 234 -8.69 -1.81 -15.76
CA TYR A 234 -8.41 -1.57 -17.18
C TYR A 234 -7.06 -2.16 -17.61
N LEU A 235 -6.07 -2.14 -16.74
CA LEU A 235 -4.70 -2.53 -17.10
C LEU A 235 -4.55 -4.04 -17.32
N ALA A 236 -5.27 -4.87 -16.57
CA ALA A 236 -5.22 -6.33 -16.73
C ALA A 236 -5.58 -6.74 -18.16
N GLY A 237 -6.61 -6.12 -18.75
CA GLY A 237 -7.02 -6.35 -20.13
C GLY A 237 -6.01 -5.83 -21.16
N ILE A 238 -5.32 -4.73 -20.88
CA ILE A 238 -4.30 -4.15 -21.79
C ILE A 238 -3.04 -5.01 -21.84
N ILE A 239 -2.58 -5.49 -20.68
CA ILE A 239 -1.37 -6.32 -20.58
C ILE A 239 -1.67 -7.79 -20.93
N GLY A 240 -2.95 -8.20 -20.92
CA GLY A 240 -3.35 -9.58 -21.21
C GLY A 240 -3.07 -10.54 -20.05
N VAL A 241 -3.12 -10.05 -18.81
CA VAL A 241 -2.92 -10.84 -17.59
C VAL A 241 -4.21 -10.97 -16.81
N ASP A 242 -4.28 -11.97 -15.94
CA ASP A 242 -5.42 -12.13 -15.03
C ASP A 242 -5.59 -10.89 -14.13
N TYR A 243 -6.85 -10.52 -13.89
CA TYR A 243 -7.19 -9.33 -13.10
C TYR A 243 -6.66 -9.44 -11.67
N TRP A 244 -6.84 -10.58 -11.00
CA TRP A 244 -6.41 -10.76 -9.61
C TRP A 244 -4.89 -10.82 -9.49
N PHE A 245 -4.21 -11.33 -10.52
CA PHE A 245 -2.76 -11.22 -10.64
C PHE A 245 -2.33 -9.75 -10.74
N CYS A 246 -2.96 -8.98 -11.63
CA CYS A 246 -2.68 -7.55 -11.77
C CYS A 246 -2.92 -6.77 -10.46
N VAL A 247 -4.03 -7.05 -9.77
CA VAL A 247 -4.39 -6.40 -8.48
C VAL A 247 -3.30 -6.62 -7.45
N GLN A 248 -2.75 -7.83 -7.36
CA GLN A 248 -1.68 -8.13 -6.42
C GLN A 248 -0.36 -7.45 -6.77
N MET A 249 0.00 -7.45 -8.05
CA MET A 249 1.25 -6.86 -8.53
C MET A 249 1.27 -5.35 -8.29
N ILE A 250 0.21 -4.65 -8.71
CA ILE A 250 0.05 -3.23 -8.46
C ILE A 250 -0.08 -2.97 -6.96
N GLY A 251 -0.87 -3.77 -6.25
CA GLY A 251 -1.05 -3.64 -4.81
C GLY A 251 0.26 -3.70 -4.02
N VAL A 252 1.16 -4.63 -4.36
CA VAL A 252 2.49 -4.70 -3.74
C VAL A 252 3.33 -3.47 -4.08
N GLY A 253 3.33 -3.03 -5.35
CA GLY A 253 4.04 -1.82 -5.76
C GLY A 253 3.56 -0.57 -5.01
N GLN A 254 2.25 -0.44 -4.83
CA GLN A 254 1.64 0.64 -4.08
C GLN A 254 1.94 0.55 -2.58
N LEU A 255 1.91 -0.65 -1.99
CA LEU A 255 2.32 -0.83 -0.58
C LEU A 255 3.76 -0.37 -0.36
N ILE A 256 4.67 -0.71 -1.28
CA ILE A 256 6.07 -0.26 -1.21
C ILE A 256 6.13 1.27 -1.34
N ALA A 257 5.55 1.86 -2.39
CA ALA A 257 5.62 3.30 -2.60
C ALA A 257 4.98 4.10 -1.44
N CYS A 258 3.78 3.71 -1.01
CA CYS A 258 2.98 4.48 -0.06
C CYS A 258 3.40 4.23 1.40
N TYR A 259 3.66 2.99 1.80
CA TYR A 259 4.03 2.67 3.19
C TYR A 259 5.53 2.71 3.46
N VAL A 260 6.39 2.30 2.52
CA VAL A 260 7.84 2.30 2.75
C VAL A 260 8.43 3.68 2.51
N LEU A 261 7.94 4.42 1.50
CA LEU A 261 8.45 5.76 1.19
C LEU A 261 7.54 6.87 1.71
N GLY A 262 6.23 6.77 1.45
CA GLY A 262 5.27 7.82 1.82
C GLY A 262 5.09 8.01 3.32
N LEU A 263 4.89 6.93 4.08
CA LEU A 263 4.64 7.04 5.53
C LEU A 263 5.82 7.69 6.30
N PRO A 264 7.10 7.36 6.05
CA PRO A 264 8.22 8.11 6.65
C PRO A 264 8.21 9.59 6.31
N ILE A 265 7.93 9.96 5.06
CA ILE A 265 7.82 11.36 4.63
C ILE A 265 6.73 12.06 5.44
N LEU A 266 5.55 11.46 5.56
CA LEU A 266 4.43 11.99 6.35
C LEU A 266 4.83 12.24 7.81
N LEU A 267 5.51 11.26 8.44
CA LEU A 267 5.95 11.35 9.83
C LEU A 267 6.98 12.46 10.04
N ILE A 268 7.94 12.62 9.12
CA ILE A 268 8.96 13.67 9.18
C ILE A 268 8.31 15.06 9.03
N LEU A 269 7.46 15.24 8.01
CA LEU A 269 6.81 16.51 7.73
C LEU A 269 5.90 16.96 8.89
N ARG A 270 5.18 16.01 9.50
CA ARG A 270 4.35 16.27 10.67
C ARG A 270 5.19 16.63 11.90
N ARG A 271 6.28 15.92 12.17
CA ARG A 271 7.18 16.23 13.31
C ARG A 271 7.82 17.60 13.19
N ARG A 272 8.12 18.05 11.97
CA ARG A 272 8.69 19.37 11.69
C ARG A 272 7.64 20.48 11.60
N ASN A 273 6.36 20.15 11.76
CA ASN A 273 5.22 21.06 11.66
C ASN A 273 5.27 21.97 10.42
N ILE A 274 5.67 21.41 9.27
CA ILE A 274 5.87 22.18 8.03
C ILE A 274 4.55 22.74 7.48
N PHE A 275 3.42 22.10 7.78
CA PHE A 275 2.10 22.45 7.28
C PHE A 275 1.04 22.67 8.37
N GLY A 276 1.46 22.67 9.65
CA GLY A 276 0.56 22.74 10.81
C GLY A 276 0.57 24.08 11.50
#